data_AF-A0A0C3EYB5-F1
#
_entry.id   AF-A0A0C3EYB5-F1
#
_cell.length_a   1.000
_cell.length_b   1.000
_cell.length_c   1.000
_cell.angle_alpha   90.00
_cell.angle_beta   90.00
_cell.angle_gamma   90.00
#
_symmetry.space_group_name_H-M   'P 1'
#
loop_
_entity.id
_entity.type
_entity.pdbx_description
1 polymer ?
#
loop_
_entity_poly.entity_id
_entity_poly.type
_entity_poly.pdbx_seq_one_letter_code
_entity_poly.pdbx_strand_id
1 'polypeptide(L)'
;MANSNEQSDMPIQLSPYRQIHVKALAKVPPLTDLPNNLLVPSKGNLPPLFRYGYPVDRKLLGQLATVKKKGREVVEGMQTIRERVSWHDLDLAGVLNEGFHAIIEFCNSYNSVPPVPPDVTEKVRELLGEEGPPKWYLDAEKYRWTRLA
;
A
#
# COMPACT_ATOMS: atom_id res chain seq x y z
N MET A 1 -25.16 17.34 16.34
CA MET A 1 -25.80 16.40 15.39
C MET A 1 -24.73 15.94 14.43
N ALA A 2 -24.27 14.69 14.54
CA ALA A 2 -23.26 14.14 13.66
C ALA A 2 -23.93 13.75 12.34
N ASN A 3 -23.44 14.30 11.22
CA ASN A 3 -23.95 14.02 9.88
C ASN A 3 -23.77 12.52 9.57
N SER A 4 -24.89 11.83 9.44
CA SER A 4 -25.04 10.39 9.25
C SER A 4 -24.63 9.87 7.86
N ASN A 5 -23.90 10.66 7.05
CA ASN A 5 -23.50 10.28 5.68
C ASN A 5 -21.99 10.04 5.49
N GLU A 6 -21.12 10.34 6.46
CA GLU A 6 -19.66 10.14 6.31
C GLU A 6 -19.21 8.68 6.57
N GLN A 7 -20.13 7.81 6.98
CA GLN A 7 -19.83 6.49 7.55
C GLN A 7 -20.30 5.29 6.70
N SER A 8 -21.01 5.53 5.59
CA SER A 8 -21.69 4.47 4.82
C SER A 8 -20.74 3.43 4.21
N ASP A 9 -19.57 3.85 3.70
CA ASP A 9 -18.77 2.99 2.82
C ASP A 9 -17.37 2.66 3.37
N MET A 10 -17.02 3.14 4.57
CA MET A 10 -15.71 2.90 5.17
C MET A 10 -15.77 1.78 6.21
N PRO A 11 -14.83 0.80 6.17
CA PRO A 11 -14.70 -0.20 7.22
C PRO A 11 -14.67 0.46 8.59
N ILE A 12 -15.50 -0.04 9.51
CA ILE A 12 -15.62 0.53 10.87
C ILE A 12 -14.27 0.56 11.61
N GLN A 13 -13.33 -0.31 11.21
CA GLN A 13 -11.99 -0.37 11.75
C GLN A 13 -11.14 0.86 11.41
N LEU A 14 -11.47 1.54 10.31
CA LEU A 14 -10.74 2.70 9.81
C LEU A 14 -11.36 4.02 10.30
N SER A 15 -12.31 3.98 11.24
CA SER A 15 -12.97 5.18 11.73
C SER A 15 -12.05 6.08 12.59
N PRO A 16 -12.07 7.41 12.41
CA PRO A 16 -11.30 8.35 13.23
C PRO A 16 -11.68 8.34 14.71
N TYR A 17 -12.87 7.84 15.04
CA TYR A 17 -13.41 7.85 16.40
C TYR A 17 -13.12 6.57 17.17
N ARG A 18 -12.46 5.58 16.54
CA ARG A 18 -12.23 4.27 17.15
C ARG A 18 -10.74 4.09 17.43
N GLN A 19 -10.41 3.88 18.70
CA GLN A 19 -9.09 3.42 19.07
C GLN A 19 -9.01 1.91 18.82
N ILE A 20 -8.22 1.51 17.83
CA ILE A 20 -8.04 0.11 17.45
C ILE A 20 -6.57 -0.24 17.59
N HIS A 21 -6.31 -1.38 18.20
CA HIS A 21 -4.97 -1.89 18.35
C HIS A 21 -4.39 -2.26 16.98
N VAL A 22 -3.11 -1.94 16.74
CA VAL A 22 -2.43 -2.17 15.45
C VAL A 22 -2.58 -3.61 14.93
N LYS A 23 -2.52 -4.60 15.82
CA LYS A 23 -2.75 -6.03 15.50
C LYS A 23 -4.12 -6.32 14.87
N ALA A 24 -5.15 -5.57 15.25
CA ALA A 24 -6.47 -5.72 14.64
C ALA A 24 -6.57 -4.97 13.30
N LEU A 25 -5.84 -3.87 13.13
CA LEU A 25 -5.74 -3.17 11.83
C LEU A 25 -5.05 -4.02 10.77
N ALA A 26 -4.03 -4.80 11.14
CA ALA A 26 -3.36 -5.73 10.23
C ALA A 26 -4.29 -6.85 9.68
N LYS A 27 -5.46 -7.04 10.28
CA LYS A 27 -6.48 -8.01 9.85
C LYS A 27 -7.55 -7.41 8.93
N VAL A 28 -7.53 -6.08 8.74
CA VAL A 28 -8.46 -5.42 7.81
C VAL A 28 -8.11 -5.89 6.40
N PRO A 29 -9.09 -6.45 5.65
CA PRO A 29 -8.84 -6.86 4.28
C PRO A 29 -8.40 -5.68 3.42
N PRO A 30 -7.54 -5.90 2.43
CA PRO A 30 -7.19 -4.85 1.48
C PRO A 30 -8.41 -4.43 0.67
N LEU A 31 -8.46 -3.14 0.33
CA LEU A 31 -9.61 -2.55 -0.35
C LEU A 31 -9.39 -2.61 -1.86
N THR A 32 -10.41 -3.01 -2.60
CA THR A 32 -10.39 -2.94 -4.07
C THR A 32 -10.41 -1.49 -4.54
N ASP A 33 -11.33 -0.72 -3.96
CA ASP A 33 -11.49 0.71 -4.22
C ASP A 33 -11.27 1.47 -2.92
N LEU A 34 -10.78 2.71 -3.02
CA LEU A 34 -10.56 3.56 -1.85
C LEU A 34 -11.79 4.47 -1.64
N PRO A 35 -12.54 4.31 -0.53
CA PRO A 35 -13.65 5.19 -0.19
C PRO A 35 -13.28 6.68 -0.18
N ASN A 36 -14.15 7.54 -0.73
CA ASN A 36 -13.91 8.98 -0.84
C ASN A 36 -13.59 9.67 0.50
N ASN A 37 -14.18 9.21 1.59
CA ASN A 37 -13.92 9.74 2.94
C ASN A 37 -12.52 9.40 3.48
N LEU A 38 -11.77 8.50 2.83
CA LEU A 38 -10.35 8.24 3.09
C LEU A 38 -9.41 9.07 2.21
N LEU A 39 -9.95 9.80 1.23
CA LEU A 39 -9.19 10.71 0.35
C LEU A 39 -9.21 12.16 0.84
N VAL A 40 -10.27 12.56 1.55
CA VAL A 40 -10.51 13.96 1.91
C VAL A 40 -10.20 14.20 3.39
N PRO A 41 -9.33 15.17 3.73
CA PRO A 41 -9.15 15.62 5.10
C PRO A 41 -10.48 16.07 5.73
N SER A 42 -10.81 15.58 6.92
CA SER A 42 -12.04 15.95 7.62
C SER A 42 -11.70 16.83 8.83
N LYS A 43 -12.34 18.01 8.97
CA LYS A 43 -12.31 18.88 10.16
C LYS A 43 -11.00 18.86 10.99
N GLY A 44 -9.85 19.09 10.34
CA GLY A 44 -8.54 19.11 11.02
C GLY A 44 -7.94 17.73 11.32
N ASN A 45 -8.34 16.66 10.63
CA ASN A 45 -7.71 15.36 10.65
C ASN A 45 -7.32 14.92 9.24
N LEU A 46 -6.09 14.45 9.08
CA LEU A 46 -5.65 13.71 7.91
C LEU A 46 -6.09 12.25 8.03
N PRO A 47 -6.62 11.65 6.96
CA PRO A 47 -6.94 10.22 6.93
C PRO A 47 -5.65 9.37 7.04
N PRO A 48 -5.77 8.07 7.32
CA PRO A 48 -4.64 7.16 7.18
C PRO A 48 -4.11 7.16 5.75
N LEU A 49 -2.80 6.94 5.60
CA LEU A 49 -2.20 6.73 4.29
C LEU A 49 -2.52 5.31 3.81
N PHE A 50 -3.01 5.23 2.58
CA PHE A 50 -3.17 3.98 1.85
C PHE A 50 -2.20 3.91 0.69
N ARG A 51 -1.70 2.71 0.43
CA ARG A 51 -0.76 2.40 -0.64
C ARG A 51 -1.37 1.40 -1.59
N TYR A 52 -1.23 1.67 -2.87
CA TYR A 52 -1.82 0.86 -3.93
C TYR A 52 -0.74 0.05 -4.63
N GLY A 53 -0.93 -1.26 -4.73
CA GLY A 53 0.10 -2.13 -5.28
C GLY A 53 -0.18 -3.61 -5.16
N TYR A 54 0.85 -4.41 -5.42
CA TYR A 54 0.83 -5.86 -5.26
C TYR A 54 1.67 -6.31 -4.06
N PRO A 55 1.20 -7.30 -3.28
CA PRO A 55 1.99 -7.89 -2.21
C PRO A 55 3.29 -8.47 -2.76
N VAL A 56 4.34 -8.41 -1.95
CA VAL A 56 5.62 -8.98 -2.34
C VAL A 56 6.27 -9.73 -1.18
N ASP A 57 6.68 -10.96 -1.46
CA ASP A 57 7.50 -11.75 -0.54
C ASP A 57 8.96 -11.31 -0.62
N ARG A 58 9.56 -11.01 0.54
CA ARG A 58 10.99 -10.72 0.67
C ARG A 58 11.87 -11.83 0.10
N LYS A 59 11.45 -13.10 0.20
CA LYS A 59 12.15 -14.26 -0.39
C LYS A 59 12.17 -14.18 -1.91
N LEU A 60 11.06 -13.81 -2.54
CA LEU A 60 10.97 -13.61 -3.98
C LEU A 60 11.93 -12.51 -4.44
N LEU A 61 11.96 -11.37 -3.75
CA LEU A 61 12.93 -10.30 -4.04
C LEU A 61 14.37 -10.81 -3.94
N GLY A 62 14.67 -11.60 -2.91
CA GLY A 62 15.99 -12.20 -2.77
C GLY A 62 16.33 -13.24 -3.85
N GLN A 63 15.35 -13.92 -4.43
CA GLN A 63 15.56 -14.80 -5.59
C GLN A 63 15.84 -13.99 -6.85
N LEU A 64 15.08 -12.91 -7.09
CA LEU A 64 15.22 -12.02 -8.24
C LEU A 64 16.56 -11.26 -8.24
N ALA A 65 17.14 -10.97 -7.08
CA ALA A 65 18.42 -10.29 -6.96
C ALA A 65 19.51 -10.95 -7.82
N THR A 66 19.97 -10.26 -8.85
CA THR A 66 21.05 -10.71 -9.74
C THR A 66 22.42 -10.65 -9.04
N VAL A 67 22.60 -9.68 -8.15
CA VAL A 67 23.80 -9.54 -7.32
C VAL A 67 23.53 -10.08 -5.92
N LYS A 68 24.13 -11.21 -5.57
CA LYS A 68 24.01 -11.81 -4.22
C LYS A 68 24.98 -11.15 -3.23
N LYS A 69 24.64 -9.94 -2.78
CA LYS A 69 25.32 -9.26 -1.67
C LYS A 69 24.53 -9.46 -0.38
N LYS A 70 25.19 -9.99 0.65
CA LYS A 70 24.58 -10.24 1.96
C LYS A 70 23.95 -8.96 2.51
N GLY A 71 22.66 -9.01 2.85
CA GLY A 71 21.90 -7.90 3.41
C GLY A 71 21.37 -6.89 2.38
N ARG A 72 21.62 -7.10 1.08
CA ARG A 72 21.12 -6.25 -0.01
C ARG A 72 20.12 -6.95 -0.92
N GLU A 73 19.74 -8.18 -0.60
CA GLU A 73 18.92 -9.04 -1.47
C GLU A 73 17.59 -8.37 -1.85
N VAL A 74 16.99 -7.61 -0.93
CA VAL A 74 15.75 -6.84 -1.19
C VAL A 74 15.99 -5.70 -2.17
N VAL A 75 17.06 -4.93 -1.96
CA VAL A 75 17.41 -3.77 -2.79
C VAL A 75 17.74 -4.21 -4.22
N GLU A 76 18.58 -5.25 -4.36
CA GLU A 76 18.96 -5.79 -5.66
C GLU A 76 17.77 -6.47 -6.37
N GLY A 77 16.87 -7.11 -5.61
CA GLY A 77 15.61 -7.64 -6.11
C GLY A 77 14.71 -6.55 -6.69
N MET A 78 14.50 -5.46 -5.93
CA MET A 78 13.74 -4.30 -6.41
C MET A 78 14.35 -3.65 -7.65
N GLN A 79 15.68 -3.52 -7.68
CA GLN A 79 16.39 -3.02 -8.85
C GLN A 79 16.13 -3.90 -10.08
N THR A 80 16.17 -5.21 -9.90
CA THR A 80 15.88 -6.17 -10.98
C THR A 80 14.44 -6.04 -11.49
N ILE A 81 13.46 -5.81 -10.60
CA ILE A 81 12.08 -5.56 -11.01
C ILE A 81 12.00 -4.29 -11.87
N ARG A 82 12.54 -3.17 -11.37
CA ARG A 82 12.53 -1.87 -12.08
C ARG A 82 13.12 -1.97 -13.48
N GLU A 83 14.23 -2.69 -13.63
CA GLU A 83 14.88 -2.94 -14.92
C GLU A 83 13.99 -3.77 -15.86
N ARG A 84 13.44 -4.88 -15.37
CA ARG A 84 12.59 -5.79 -16.18
C ARG A 84 11.30 -5.12 -16.66
N VAL A 85 10.72 -4.24 -15.86
CA VAL A 85 9.50 -3.51 -16.24
C VAL A 85 9.77 -2.18 -16.91
N SER A 86 11.04 -1.74 -16.95
CA SER A 86 11.48 -0.46 -17.51
C SER A 86 10.83 0.76 -16.84
N TRP A 87 10.65 0.72 -15.52
CA TRP A 87 10.11 1.83 -14.72
C TRP A 87 10.86 1.93 -13.39
N HIS A 88 11.60 3.02 -13.19
CA HIS A 88 12.50 3.18 -12.05
C HIS A 88 11.82 3.79 -10.81
N ASP A 89 10.65 4.39 -10.95
CA ASP A 89 9.92 5.04 -9.86
C ASP A 89 9.08 4.06 -9.02
N LEU A 90 9.11 2.75 -9.31
CA LEU A 90 8.50 1.75 -8.43
C LEU A 90 9.20 1.76 -7.07
N ASP A 91 8.44 1.62 -5.98
CA ASP A 91 9.00 1.53 -4.64
C ASP A 91 8.51 0.31 -3.87
N LEU A 92 9.25 -0.06 -2.82
CA LEU A 92 8.86 -1.07 -1.87
C LEU A 92 8.30 -0.39 -0.63
N ALA A 93 7.03 -0.61 -0.35
CA ALA A 93 6.37 0.09 0.75
C ALA A 93 5.88 -0.86 1.84
N GLY A 94 6.12 -0.50 3.10
CA GLY A 94 5.65 -1.24 4.27
C GLY A 94 4.16 -1.03 4.52
N VAL A 95 3.42 -2.12 4.75
CA VAL A 95 1.97 -2.07 4.98
C VAL A 95 1.55 -2.92 6.19
N LEU A 96 0.42 -2.57 6.80
CA LEU A 96 -0.22 -3.38 7.83
C LEU A 96 -1.04 -4.50 7.18
N ASN A 97 -0.49 -5.71 7.20
CA ASN A 97 -1.19 -6.93 6.82
C ASN A 97 -0.69 -8.12 7.66
N GLU A 98 -1.56 -9.10 7.94
CA GLU A 98 -1.20 -10.31 8.72
C GLU A 98 -0.45 -11.34 7.86
N GLY A 99 -0.67 -11.37 6.54
CA GLY A 99 -0.06 -12.36 5.64
C GLY A 99 1.31 -11.96 5.08
N PHE A 100 1.57 -10.66 4.96
CA PHE A 100 2.81 -10.11 4.41
C PHE A 100 3.06 -8.69 4.94
N HIS A 101 4.24 -8.13 4.67
CA HIS A 101 4.65 -6.85 5.28
C HIS A 101 4.98 -5.74 4.30
N ALA A 102 5.04 -6.02 2.99
CA ALA A 102 5.37 -5.03 1.98
C ALA A 102 4.63 -5.27 0.65
N ILE A 103 4.48 -4.18 -0.11
CA ILE A 103 3.97 -4.19 -1.48
C ILE A 103 4.97 -3.52 -2.42
N ILE A 104 4.90 -3.88 -3.71
CA ILE A 104 5.40 -3.01 -4.78
C ILE A 104 4.36 -1.90 -4.98
N GLU A 105 4.71 -0.67 -4.59
CA GLU A 105 3.82 0.48 -4.64
C GLU A 105 3.78 1.10 -6.05
N PHE A 106 2.57 1.37 -6.53
CA PHE A 106 2.32 2.16 -7.73
C PHE A 106 1.94 3.60 -7.39
N CYS A 107 1.14 3.80 -6.36
CA CYS A 107 0.78 5.12 -5.87
C CYS A 107 0.26 5.05 -4.43
N ASN A 108 -0.01 6.21 -3.84
CA ASN A 108 -0.64 6.31 -2.53
C ASN A 108 -1.77 7.34 -2.50
N SER A 109 -2.59 7.28 -1.46
CA SER A 109 -3.79 8.11 -1.32
C SER A 109 -3.52 9.60 -1.16
N TYR A 110 -2.26 10.00 -0.97
CA TYR A 110 -1.84 11.41 -0.95
C TYR A 110 -1.33 11.92 -2.29
N ASN A 111 -1.39 11.09 -3.35
CA ASN A 111 -0.94 11.43 -4.71
C ASN A 111 0.52 11.90 -4.77
N SER A 112 1.40 11.33 -3.94
CA SER A 112 2.81 11.73 -3.88
C SER A 112 3.72 10.97 -4.86
N VAL A 113 3.15 10.16 -5.75
CA VAL A 113 3.88 9.28 -6.69
C VAL A 113 3.39 9.56 -8.11
N PRO A 114 4.27 9.60 -9.12
CA PRO A 114 3.86 9.78 -10.51
C PRO A 114 2.89 8.68 -10.99
N PRO A 115 1.99 8.99 -11.94
CA PRO A 115 1.12 7.97 -12.53
C PRO A 115 1.94 6.84 -13.17
N VAL A 116 1.65 5.60 -12.77
CA VAL A 116 2.33 4.42 -13.31
C VAL A 116 1.69 4.01 -14.64
N PRO A 117 2.47 3.74 -15.69
CA PRO A 117 1.95 3.23 -16.95
C PRO A 117 1.17 1.90 -16.79
N PRO A 118 0.07 1.66 -17.54
CA PRO A 118 -0.68 0.41 -17.45
C PRO A 118 0.13 -0.85 -17.73
N ASP A 119 1.05 -0.80 -18.70
CA ASP A 119 1.90 -1.93 -19.06
C ASP A 119 2.89 -2.30 -17.94
N VAL A 120 3.34 -1.30 -17.16
CA VAL A 120 4.17 -1.54 -15.97
C VAL A 120 3.39 -2.31 -14.91
N THR A 121 2.12 -1.93 -14.69
CA THR A 121 1.25 -2.61 -13.73
C THR A 121 1.03 -4.08 -14.11
N GLU A 122 0.80 -4.37 -15.40
CA GLU A 122 0.65 -5.73 -15.92
C GLU A 122 1.93 -6.55 -15.78
N LYS A 123 3.09 -5.99 -16.17
CA LYS A 123 4.39 -6.68 -16.04
C LYS A 123 4.74 -7.00 -14.59
N VAL A 124 4.46 -6.08 -13.65
CA VAL A 124 4.68 -6.35 -12.22
C VAL A 124 3.76 -7.47 -11.73
N ARG A 125 2.47 -7.46 -12.11
CA ARG A 125 1.52 -8.54 -11.77
C ARG A 125 2.05 -9.90 -12.21
N GLU A 126 2.49 -10.01 -13.47
CA GLU A 126 3.03 -11.25 -14.03
C GLU A 126 4.32 -11.70 -13.33
N LEU A 127 5.22 -10.76 -13.07
CA LEU A 127 6.50 -11.05 -12.40
C LEU A 127 6.31 -11.57 -10.98
N LEU A 128 5.28 -11.09 -10.28
CA LEU A 128 4.96 -11.51 -8.91
C LEU A 128 4.04 -12.74 -8.87
N GLY A 129 3.45 -13.13 -10.00
CA GLY A 129 2.49 -14.25 -10.07
C GLY A 129 1.13 -13.90 -9.44
N GLU A 130 0.77 -12.63 -9.41
CA GLU A 130 -0.47 -12.16 -8.78
C GLU A 130 -1.69 -12.34 -9.69
N GLU A 131 -2.82 -12.67 -9.08
CA GLU A 131 -4.10 -12.83 -9.76
C GLU A 131 -4.99 -11.59 -9.51
N GLY A 132 -5.49 -10.99 -10.59
CA GLY A 132 -6.39 -9.85 -10.52
C GLY A 132 -5.68 -8.48 -10.40
N PRO A 133 -6.45 -7.41 -10.13
CA PRO A 133 -5.92 -6.05 -10.04
C PRO A 133 -5.18 -5.79 -8.72
N PRO A 134 -4.36 -4.72 -8.66
CA PRO A 134 -3.74 -4.29 -7.41
C PRO A 134 -4.81 -3.82 -6.42
N LYS A 135 -4.43 -3.73 -5.14
CA LYS A 135 -5.34 -3.34 -4.06
C LYS A 135 -4.73 -2.25 -3.19
N TRP A 136 -5.57 -1.63 -2.38
CA TRP A 136 -5.19 -0.63 -1.38
C TRP A 136 -4.92 -1.27 -0.02
N TYR A 137 -3.76 -0.94 0.54
CA TYR A 137 -3.27 -1.43 1.82
C TYR A 137 -2.99 -0.26 2.75
N LEU A 138 -3.23 -0.47 4.04
CA LEU A 138 -2.96 0.54 5.06
C LEU A 138 -1.44 0.64 5.30
N ASP A 139 -0.88 1.85 5.28
CA ASP A 139 0.55 2.08 5.51
C ASP A 139 0.99 1.65 6.92
N ALA A 140 2.19 1.08 7.05
CA ALA A 140 2.68 0.57 8.34
C ALA A 140 2.98 1.64 9.41
N GLU A 141 3.22 2.90 9.01
CA GLU A 141 3.63 3.99 9.89
C GLU A 141 2.52 5.04 10.08
N LYS A 142 1.74 5.29 9.04
CA LYS A 142 0.68 6.30 8.91
C LYS A 142 -0.70 5.64 8.81
N TYR A 143 -0.91 4.54 9.54
CA TYR A 143 -2.16 3.76 9.59
C TYR A 143 -3.32 4.40 10.36
N ARG A 144 -3.12 5.59 10.95
CA ARG A 144 -4.10 6.23 11.83
C ARG A 144 -4.39 7.65 11.38
N TRP A 145 -5.59 8.10 11.70
CA TRP A 145 -5.98 9.49 11.58
C TRP A 145 -5.05 10.36 12.43
N THR A 146 -4.52 11.41 11.81
CA THR A 146 -3.60 12.34 12.48
C THR A 146 -4.25 13.71 12.52
N ARG A 147 -4.29 14.34 13.70
CA ARG A 147 -4.75 15.71 13.83
C ARG A 147 -3.79 16.64 13.08
N LEU A 148 -4.32 17.47 12.20
CA LEU A 148 -3.65 18.64 11.67
C LEU A 148 -3.56 19.65 12.83
N ALA A 149 -2.33 20.04 13.15
CA ALA A 149 -2.06 21.09 14.14
C ALA A 149 -2.55 22.46 13.63
#